data_AF-W7SL07-F1
#
_entry.id   AF-W7SL07-F1
#
_cell.length_a   1.000
_cell.length_b   1.000
_cell.length_c   1.000
_cell.angle_alpha   90.00
_cell.angle_beta   90.00
_cell.angle_gamma   90.00
#
_symmetry.space_group_name_H-M   'P 1'
#
loop_
_entity.id
_entity.type
_entity.pdbx_description
1 polymer ?
#
loop_
_entity_poly.entity_id
_entity_poly.type
_entity_poly.pdbx_seq_one_letter_code
_entity_poly.pdbx_strand_id
1 'polypeptide(L)'
;MLEAQPSVSANTVGQVTAVSVDRRTGAVWEGANGHPNELADPLHPALQSRYDRVEQMRTEPGNEMHPDQPLGHAEVKAVNASLWERQHLYDEGKLDHAPTEADLPEMRVDNYFPFGPEVRQAPCCANCNVTLDGVPSNAGRFTKYPASNGEFIPE
;
A
#
# COMPACT_ATOMS: atom_id res chain seq x y z
N MET A 1 9.10 -35.10 -5.19
CA MET A 1 7.80 -34.46 -5.49
C MET A 1 8.01 -32.99 -5.23
N LEU A 2 8.01 -32.16 -6.28
CA LEU A 2 8.11 -30.70 -6.13
C LEU A 2 6.74 -30.20 -5.69
N GLU A 3 6.68 -29.56 -4.53
CA GLU A 3 5.46 -28.93 -4.03
C GLU A 3 5.02 -27.85 -5.02
N ALA A 4 3.73 -27.85 -5.37
CA ALA A 4 3.18 -26.84 -6.26
C ALA A 4 3.28 -25.47 -5.59
N GLN A 5 3.96 -24.52 -6.24
CA GLN A 5 3.95 -23.14 -5.79
C GLN A 5 2.52 -22.60 -5.79
N PRO A 6 2.11 -21.82 -4.78
CA PRO A 6 0.76 -21.25 -4.73
C PRO A 6 0.55 -20.37 -5.97
N SER A 7 -0.38 -20.77 -6.83
CA SER A 7 -0.75 -20.02 -8.02
C SER A 7 -1.57 -18.81 -7.62
N VAL A 8 -1.13 -17.61 -8.00
CA VAL A 8 -1.90 -16.38 -7.83
C VAL A 8 -3.13 -16.47 -8.73
N SER A 9 -4.31 -16.72 -8.15
CA SER A 9 -5.55 -16.90 -8.92
C SER A 9 -6.08 -15.54 -9.39
N ALA A 10 -6.40 -15.44 -10.68
CA ALA A 10 -6.77 -14.20 -11.36
C ALA A 10 -8.20 -13.69 -11.09
N ASN A 11 -8.92 -14.20 -10.09
CA ASN A 11 -10.35 -13.94 -10.00
C ASN A 11 -10.74 -12.83 -9.01
N THR A 12 -11.42 -11.83 -9.60
CA THR A 12 -12.24 -10.72 -9.06
C THR A 12 -11.57 -9.35 -8.99
N VAL A 13 -10.24 -9.28 -8.89
CA VAL A 13 -9.49 -8.01 -8.91
C VAL A 13 -8.23 -8.21 -9.74
N GLY A 14 -7.90 -7.28 -10.65
CA GLY A 14 -6.66 -7.38 -11.43
C GLY A 14 -5.46 -7.53 -10.50
N GLN A 15 -4.53 -8.42 -10.82
CA GLN A 15 -3.27 -8.52 -10.08
C GLN A 15 -2.55 -7.17 -10.18
N VAL A 16 -2.20 -6.61 -9.03
CA VAL A 16 -1.47 -5.35 -8.86
C VAL A 16 -0.15 -5.68 -8.20
N THR A 17 0.93 -5.13 -8.74
CA THR A 17 2.21 -5.06 -8.05
C THR A 17 2.51 -3.62 -7.69
N ALA A 18 3.21 -3.42 -6.58
CA ALA A 18 3.66 -2.11 -6.14
C ALA A 18 5.12 -2.18 -5.74
N VAL A 19 5.86 -1.14 -6.05
CA VAL A 19 7.22 -0.92 -5.55
C VAL A 19 7.17 0.25 -4.59
N SER A 20 7.66 0.06 -3.37
CA SER A 20 7.98 1.12 -2.42
C SER A 20 9.46 1.43 -2.49
N VAL A 21 9.80 2.72 -2.64
CA VAL A 21 11.16 3.23 -2.54
C VAL A 21 11.25 4.08 -1.28
N ASP A 22 12.07 3.65 -0.33
CA ASP A 22 12.45 4.45 0.82
C ASP A 22 13.61 5.38 0.43
N ARG A 23 13.34 6.68 0.32
CA ARG A 23 14.35 7.65 -0.15
C ARG A 23 15.39 8.02 0.91
N ARG A 24 15.19 7.63 2.17
CA ARG A 24 16.15 7.86 3.25
C ARG A 24 17.20 6.77 3.30
N THR A 25 16.77 5.52 3.19
CA THR A 25 17.68 4.36 3.27
C THR A 25 18.14 3.88 1.90
N GLY A 26 17.41 4.22 0.84
CA GLY A 26 17.60 3.70 -0.51
C GLY A 26 17.03 2.29 -0.71
N ALA A 27 16.37 1.72 0.30
CA ALA A 27 15.75 0.40 0.20
C ALA A 27 14.56 0.39 -0.76
N VAL A 28 14.36 -0.74 -1.42
CA VAL A 28 13.27 -0.97 -2.37
C VAL A 28 12.54 -2.25 -1.97
N TRP A 29 11.22 -2.15 -1.85
CA TRP A 29 10.36 -3.27 -1.47
C TRP A 29 9.25 -3.47 -2.49
N GLU A 30 8.98 -4.73 -2.82
CA GLU A 30 7.87 -5.10 -3.69
C GLU A 30 6.70 -5.64 -2.86
N GLY A 31 5.48 -5.28 -3.25
CA GLY A 31 4.25 -5.88 -2.79
C GLY A 31 3.44 -6.39 -3.97
N ALA A 32 2.74 -7.51 -3.77
CA ALA A 32 1.71 -8.00 -4.69
C ALA A 32 0.38 -8.07 -3.93
N ASN A 33 -0.72 -7.69 -4.59
CA ASN A 33 -2.03 -7.78 -3.96
C ASN A 33 -2.44 -9.24 -3.73
N GLY A 34 -3.18 -9.47 -2.65
CA GLY A 34 -3.56 -10.81 -2.20
C GLY A 34 -4.52 -10.74 -1.03
N HIS A 35 -4.61 -11.80 -0.24
CA HIS A 35 -5.53 -11.81 0.90
C HIS A 35 -5.05 -10.80 1.97
N PRO A 36 -5.96 -10.09 2.66
CA PRO A 36 -5.58 -9.10 3.69
C PRO A 36 -4.84 -9.70 4.89
N ASN A 37 -5.06 -10.98 5.17
CA ASN A 37 -4.34 -11.71 6.23
C ASN A 37 -2.95 -12.22 5.79
N GLU A 38 -2.53 -11.95 4.56
CA GLU A 38 -1.22 -12.33 4.01
C GLU A 38 -0.27 -11.14 3.99
N LEU A 39 -0.26 -10.34 5.06
CA LEU A 39 0.85 -9.44 5.31
C LEU A 39 2.04 -10.29 5.77
N ALA A 40 3.24 -10.04 5.21
CA ALA A 40 4.45 -10.75 5.61
C ALA A 40 4.79 -10.49 7.09
N ASP A 41 4.56 -9.27 7.53
CA ASP A 41 4.70 -8.80 8.91
C ASP A 41 3.38 -8.15 9.38
N PRO A 42 3.13 -8.05 10.70
CA PRO A 42 2.00 -7.26 11.21
C PRO A 42 1.95 -5.85 10.62
N LEU A 43 0.78 -5.21 10.67
CA LEU A 43 0.70 -3.80 10.28
C LEU A 43 1.62 -2.94 11.15
N HIS A 44 2.49 -2.16 10.53
CA HIS A 44 3.43 -1.30 11.22
C HIS A 44 2.68 -0.20 11.99
N PRO A 45 3.09 0.15 13.24
CA PRO A 45 2.39 1.16 14.05
C PRO A 45 2.20 2.52 13.35
N ALA A 46 3.13 2.93 12.48
CA ALA A 46 3.00 4.16 11.69
C ALA A 46 1.82 4.17 10.68
N LEU A 47 1.25 3.01 10.36
CA LEU A 47 0.07 2.89 9.50
C LEU A 47 -1.22 2.58 10.28
N GLN A 48 -1.10 2.19 11.55
CA GLN A 48 -2.24 1.70 12.34
C GLN A 48 -3.34 2.77 12.49
N SER A 49 -2.99 4.00 12.88
CA SER A 49 -3.96 5.08 13.06
C SER A 49 -4.73 5.41 11.76
N ARG A 50 -4.06 5.32 10.60
CA ARG A 50 -4.66 5.54 9.29
C ARG A 50 -5.56 4.39 8.86
N TYR A 51 -5.15 3.16 9.15
CA TYR A 51 -5.99 1.99 8.92
C TYR A 51 -7.24 2.03 9.78
N ASP A 52 -7.11 2.34 11.07
CA ASP A 52 -8.25 2.49 11.99
C ASP A 52 -9.19 3.60 11.52
N ARG A 53 -8.64 4.70 10.97
CA ARG A 53 -9.45 5.77 10.35
C ARG A 53 -10.22 5.27 9.13
N VAL A 54 -9.64 4.43 8.27
CA VAL A 54 -10.38 3.81 7.16
C VAL A 54 -11.55 2.99 7.69
N GLU A 55 -11.30 2.14 8.68
CA GLU A 55 -12.35 1.30 9.26
C GLU A 55 -13.45 2.13 9.93
N GLN A 56 -13.10 3.22 10.59
CA GLN A 56 -14.08 4.18 11.10
C GLN A 56 -14.91 4.79 9.96
N MET A 57 -14.26 5.33 8.93
CA MET A 57 -14.93 5.98 7.80
C MET A 57 -15.91 5.05 7.09
N ARG A 58 -15.63 3.75 7.01
CA ARG A 58 -16.56 2.75 6.44
C ARG A 58 -17.89 2.63 7.18
N THR A 59 -17.90 2.95 8.46
CA THR A 59 -19.13 2.88 9.28
C THR A 59 -20.00 4.13 9.15
N GLU A 60 -19.46 5.20 8.55
CA GLU A 60 -20.15 6.47 8.43
C GLU A 60 -21.25 6.40 7.34
N PRO A 61 -22.39 7.07 7.56
CA PRO A 61 -23.43 7.18 6.54
C PRO A 61 -22.88 7.86 5.27
N GLY A 62 -23.07 7.20 4.13
CA GLY A 62 -22.59 7.72 2.84
C GLY A 62 -21.09 7.58 2.63
N ASN A 63 -20.41 6.66 3.34
CA ASN A 63 -18.99 6.42 3.11
C ASN A 63 -18.69 6.12 1.64
N GLU A 64 -17.62 6.73 1.14
CA GLU A 64 -17.15 6.56 -0.22
C GLU A 64 -15.83 5.76 -0.22
N MET A 65 -15.67 4.84 0.74
CA MET A 65 -14.51 3.98 0.83
C MET A 65 -14.65 2.80 -0.15
N HIS A 66 -13.54 2.36 -0.72
CA HIS A 66 -13.56 1.21 -1.63
C HIS A 66 -13.91 -0.06 -0.85
N PRO A 67 -14.78 -0.97 -1.33
CA PRO A 67 -15.25 -2.13 -0.54
C PRO A 67 -14.14 -3.12 -0.15
N ASP A 68 -13.08 -3.26 -0.96
CA ASP A 68 -11.94 -4.14 -0.67
C ASP A 68 -11.15 -3.73 0.57
N GLN A 69 -10.43 -4.69 1.16
CA GLN A 69 -9.63 -4.49 2.38
C GLN A 69 -8.23 -3.96 2.05
N PRO A 70 -7.82 -2.77 2.55
CA PRO A 70 -6.55 -2.14 2.15
C PRO A 70 -5.31 -2.96 2.51
N LEU A 71 -5.37 -3.81 3.54
CA LEU A 71 -4.23 -4.67 3.92
C LEU A 71 -3.92 -5.75 2.86
N GLY A 72 -4.89 -6.04 1.98
CA GLY A 72 -4.68 -6.92 0.83
C GLY A 72 -3.98 -6.24 -0.35
N HIS A 73 -3.83 -4.91 -0.32
CA HIS A 73 -3.39 -4.13 -1.48
C HIS A 73 -1.86 -4.07 -1.56
N ALA A 74 -1.35 -4.11 -2.79
CA ALA A 74 0.08 -4.19 -3.07
C ALA A 74 0.85 -3.00 -2.49
N GLU A 75 0.32 -1.78 -2.65
CA GLU A 75 0.95 -0.54 -2.18
C GLU A 75 1.06 -0.50 -0.65
N VAL A 76 0.06 -1.01 0.06
CA VAL A 76 0.07 -1.07 1.53
C VAL A 76 1.09 -2.10 1.99
N LYS A 77 1.13 -3.26 1.35
CA LYS A 77 2.13 -4.31 1.64
C LYS A 77 3.56 -3.81 1.43
N ALA A 78 3.82 -3.14 0.31
CA ALA A 78 5.15 -2.61 -0.01
C ALA A 78 5.61 -1.55 1.00
N VAL A 79 4.75 -0.58 1.36
CA VAL A 79 5.08 0.45 2.35
C VAL A 79 5.25 -0.14 3.75
N ASN A 80 4.40 -1.11 4.12
CA ASN A 80 4.53 -1.80 5.41
C ASN A 80 5.89 -2.49 5.56
N ALA A 81 6.36 -3.18 4.51
CA ALA A 81 7.68 -3.80 4.50
C ALA A 81 8.81 -2.75 4.59
N SER A 82 8.72 -1.64 3.85
CA SER A 82 9.68 -0.53 3.96
C SER A 82 9.78 0.05 5.37
N LEU A 83 8.66 0.16 6.09
CA LEU A 83 8.64 0.63 7.47
C LEU A 83 9.28 -0.36 8.43
N TRP A 84 9.01 -1.66 8.28
CA TRP A 84 9.66 -2.68 9.10
C TRP A 84 11.17 -2.79 8.85
N GLU A 85 11.62 -2.59 7.62
CA GLU A 85 13.06 -2.49 7.34
C GLU A 85 13.67 -1.29 8.05
N ARG A 86 13.02 -0.12 8.04
CA ARG A 86 13.48 1.03 8.84
C ARG A 86 13.51 0.72 10.32
N GLN A 87 12.50 0.04 10.84
CA GLN A 87 12.45 -0.35 12.25
C GLN A 87 13.63 -1.27 12.59
N HIS A 88 13.91 -2.25 11.74
CA HIS A 88 15.05 -3.14 11.90
C HIS A 88 16.39 -2.38 11.88
N LEU A 89 16.58 -1.44 10.93
CA LEU A 89 17.77 -0.61 10.87
C LEU A 89 17.91 0.30 12.12
N TYR A 90 16.82 0.81 12.66
CA TYR A 90 16.84 1.55 13.93
C TYR A 90 17.23 0.64 15.11
N ASP A 91 16.66 -0.56 15.20
CA ASP A 91 16.97 -1.52 16.26
C ASP A 91 18.45 -1.96 16.22
N GLU A 92 19.06 -1.99 15.03
CA GLU A 92 20.49 -2.20 14.83
C GLU A 92 21.38 -0.96 15.11
N GLY A 93 20.78 0.18 15.46
CA GLY A 93 21.48 1.44 15.71
C GLY A 93 22.00 2.15 14.45
N LYS A 94 21.48 1.81 13.26
CA LYS A 94 21.84 2.42 11.98
C LYS A 94 20.99 3.66 11.64
N LEU A 95 19.87 3.85 12.34
CA LEU A 95 19.04 5.06 12.28
C LEU A 95 18.97 5.72 13.67
N ASP A 96 18.73 7.03 13.68
CA ASP A 96 18.69 7.88 14.87
C ASP A 96 17.33 7.88 15.60
N HIS A 97 16.25 7.45 14.92
CA HIS A 97 14.94 7.26 15.53
C HIS A 97 14.17 6.11 14.84
N ALA A 98 13.20 5.55 15.57
CA ALA A 98 12.27 4.57 15.02
C ALA A 98 11.35 5.22 13.96
N PRO A 99 10.94 4.48 12.91
CA PRO A 99 10.00 5.00 11.92
C PRO A 99 8.65 5.35 12.54
N THR A 100 8.15 6.52 12.16
CA THR A 100 6.86 7.07 12.58
C THR A 100 6.05 7.52 11.37
N GLU A 101 4.83 8.00 11.64
CA GLU A 101 3.97 8.60 10.62
C GLU A 101 4.62 9.79 9.90
N ALA A 102 5.46 10.57 10.61
CA ALA A 102 6.11 11.75 10.08
C ALA A 102 7.11 11.43 8.95
N ASP A 103 7.52 10.16 8.86
CA ASP A 103 8.55 9.72 7.91
C ASP A 103 7.96 9.12 6.63
N LEU A 104 6.63 8.94 6.55
CA LEU A 104 5.92 8.47 5.36
C LEU A 104 6.20 9.31 4.11
N PRO A 105 6.33 10.66 4.17
CA PRO A 105 6.70 11.46 3.01
C PRO A 105 8.05 11.13 2.41
N GLU A 106 8.94 10.45 3.12
CA GLU A 106 10.23 10.03 2.57
C GLU A 106 10.14 8.75 1.73
N MET A 107 9.03 8.03 1.79
CA MET A 107 8.75 6.89 0.93
C MET A 107 8.15 7.36 -0.40
N ARG A 108 8.08 6.47 -1.38
CA ARG A 108 7.32 6.66 -2.62
C ARG A 108 6.79 5.32 -3.08
N VAL A 109 5.59 5.28 -3.64
CA VAL A 109 5.04 4.06 -4.25
C VAL A 109 4.85 4.24 -5.75
N ASP A 110 5.01 3.13 -6.46
CA ASP A 110 4.68 3.02 -7.87
C ASP A 110 3.98 1.69 -8.12
N ASN A 111 2.73 1.74 -8.56
CA ASN A 111 1.85 0.57 -8.61
C ASN A 111 1.32 0.37 -10.02
N TYR A 112 1.24 -0.90 -10.44
CA TYR A 112 0.89 -1.28 -11.79
C TYR A 112 -0.07 -2.46 -11.79
N PHE A 113 -0.89 -2.53 -12.84
CA PHE A 113 -1.48 -3.76 -13.35
C PHE A 113 -0.48 -4.37 -14.35
N PRO A 114 0.43 -5.28 -13.92
CA PRO A 114 1.45 -5.84 -14.81
C PRO A 114 0.88 -6.82 -15.84
N PHE A 115 -0.29 -7.40 -15.58
CA PHE A 115 -0.89 -8.41 -16.44
C PHE A 115 -2.07 -7.82 -17.23
N GLY A 116 -1.93 -7.84 -18.56
CA GLY A 116 -2.88 -7.30 -19.51
C GLY A 116 -2.24 -7.17 -20.89
N PRO A 117 -2.99 -6.69 -21.90
CA PRO A 117 -2.40 -6.37 -23.20
C PRO A 117 -1.33 -5.26 -23.11
N GLU A 118 -1.45 -4.39 -22.10
CA GLU A 118 -0.50 -3.34 -21.78
C GLU A 118 -0.33 -3.24 -20.26
N VAL A 119 0.89 -2.92 -19.82
CA VAL A 119 1.17 -2.54 -18.42
C VAL A 119 0.57 -1.17 -18.18
N ARG A 120 -0.24 -1.04 -17.14
CA ARG A 120 -0.92 0.22 -16.80
C ARG A 120 -0.68 0.57 -15.35
N GLN A 121 -0.61 1.86 -15.05
CA GLN A 121 -0.60 2.31 -13.66
C GLN A 121 -1.88 1.89 -12.94
N ALA A 122 -1.73 1.57 -11.66
CA ALA A 122 -2.80 1.24 -10.73
C ALA A 122 -2.84 2.32 -9.64
N PRO A 123 -3.63 3.40 -9.81
CA PRO A 123 -3.76 4.44 -8.80
C PRO A 123 -4.20 3.86 -7.46
N CYS A 124 -3.72 4.43 -6.35
CA CYS A 124 -4.21 4.05 -5.02
C CYS A 124 -5.72 4.31 -4.93
N CYS A 125 -6.49 3.34 -4.46
CA CYS A 125 -7.92 3.54 -4.24
C CYS A 125 -8.19 4.45 -3.03
N ALA A 126 -9.47 4.79 -2.78
CA ALA A 126 -9.88 5.62 -1.64
C ALA A 126 -9.34 5.11 -0.29
N ASN A 127 -9.25 3.79 -0.09
CA ASN A 127 -8.70 3.22 1.13
C ASN A 127 -7.21 3.49 1.24
N CYS A 128 -6.45 3.17 0.19
CA CYS A 128 -5.00 3.36 0.15
C CYS A 128 -4.60 4.84 0.11
N ASN A 129 -5.47 5.72 -0.37
CA ASN A 129 -5.33 7.16 -0.23
C ASN A 129 -5.26 7.57 1.24
N VAL A 130 -6.15 7.05 2.08
CA VAL A 130 -6.16 7.34 3.53
C VAL A 130 -5.07 6.55 4.27
N THR A 131 -4.93 5.25 3.99
CA THR A 131 -3.95 4.38 4.66
C THR A 131 -2.51 4.83 4.42
N LEU A 132 -2.20 5.33 3.22
CA LEU A 132 -0.87 5.79 2.83
C LEU A 132 -0.82 7.31 2.66
N ASP A 133 -1.69 8.04 3.37
CA ASP A 133 -1.69 9.50 3.35
C ASP A 133 -0.30 10.03 3.72
N GLY A 134 0.22 10.92 2.86
CA GLY A 134 1.57 11.46 2.94
C GLY A 134 2.65 10.70 2.16
N VAL A 135 2.41 9.47 1.70
CA VAL A 135 3.34 8.74 0.80
C VAL A 135 3.04 9.13 -0.66
N PRO A 136 3.93 9.75 -1.43
CA PRO A 136 3.68 10.03 -2.85
C PRO A 136 3.50 8.76 -3.69
N SER A 137 2.59 8.78 -4.67
CA SER A 137 2.25 7.69 -5.60
C SER A 137 2.42 8.12 -7.06
N ASN A 138 3.37 7.51 -7.78
CA ASN A 138 3.54 7.74 -9.22
C ASN A 138 2.30 7.41 -10.06
N ALA A 139 1.47 6.49 -9.57
CA ALA A 139 0.23 6.10 -10.22
C ALA A 139 -0.93 7.06 -9.90
N GLY A 140 -0.71 8.07 -9.06
CA GLY A 140 -1.75 8.92 -8.50
C GLY A 140 -2.64 8.17 -7.52
N ARG A 141 -3.75 8.81 -7.15
CA ARG A 141 -4.67 8.35 -6.09
C ARG A 141 -6.12 8.75 -6.41
N PHE A 142 -7.08 7.98 -5.93
CA PHE A 142 -8.49 8.37 -5.89
C PHE A 142 -8.90 8.76 -4.48
N THR A 143 -9.63 9.86 -4.33
CA THR A 143 -10.12 10.33 -3.02
C THR A 143 -11.32 9.52 -2.52
N LYS A 144 -12.08 8.90 -3.43
CA LYS A 144 -13.37 8.26 -3.12
C LYS A 144 -13.75 7.14 -4.09
N TYR A 145 -14.75 6.34 -3.73
CA TYR A 145 -15.35 5.26 -4.50
C TYR A 145 -16.86 5.49 -4.73
N PRO A 146 -17.40 5.23 -5.93
CA PRO A 146 -16.73 4.76 -7.14
C PRO A 146 -15.74 5.78 -7.71
N ALA A 147 -14.62 5.30 -8.22
CA ALA A 147 -13.58 6.14 -8.80
C ALA A 147 -14.11 6.88 -10.04
N SER A 148 -13.81 8.17 -10.16
CA SER A 148 -14.10 8.97 -11.34
C SER A 148 -12.99 10.00 -11.58
N ASN A 149 -12.88 10.53 -12.80
CA ASN A 149 -11.77 11.43 -13.17
C ASN A 149 -11.71 12.72 -12.33
N GLY A 150 -12.84 13.20 -11.80
CA GLY A 150 -12.88 14.40 -10.94
C GLY A 150 -12.28 14.18 -9.55
N GLU A 151 -12.05 12.92 -9.19
CA GLU A 151 -11.60 12.47 -7.87
C GLU A 151 -10.18 11.91 -7.90
N PHE A 152 -9.50 12.06 -9.04
CA PHE A 152 -8.13 11.61 -9.25
C PHE A 152 -7.13 12.72 -8.90
N ILE A 153 -6.16 12.38 -8.06
CA ILE A 153 -5.04 13.23 -7.68
C ILE A 153 -3.79 12.69 -8.40
N PRO A 154 -3.20 13.45 -9.35
CA PRO A 154 -1.88 13.14 -9.90
C PRO A 154 -0.76 13.58 -8.93
N GLU A 155 0.33 12.82 -8.85
CA GLU A 155 1.48 13.06 -7.93
C GLU A 155 2.85 12.77 -8.59
#